data_AF-A0A2U9IPP8-F1
#
_entry.id   AF-A0A2U9IPP8-F1
#
_cell.length_a   1.000
_cell.length_b   1.000
_cell.length_c   1.000
_cell.angle_alpha   90.00
_cell.angle_beta   90.00
_cell.angle_gamma   90.00
#
_symmetry.space_group_name_H-M   'P 1'
#
loop_
_entity.id
_entity.type
_entity.pdbx_description
1 polymer ?
#
loop_
_entity_poly.entity_id
_entity_poly.type
_entity_poly.pdbx_seq_one_letter_code
_entity_poly.pdbx_strand_id
1 'polypeptide(L)' 'MIDPVCGMEVDETSKYKTMYKGKVYYFCSNMCKKEFEKDPEKYLKEGPKGMPNM' A
#
# COMPACT_ATOMS: atom_id res chain seq x y z
N MET A 1 -6.47 -3.52 8.21
CA MET A 1 -5.05 -3.60 7.79
C MET A 1 -4.64 -2.29 7.12
N ILE A 2 -3.36 -1.94 7.01
CA ILE A 2 -2.96 -0.59 6.56
C ILE A 2 -2.40 -0.61 5.14
N ASP A 3 -2.89 0.29 4.29
CA ASP A 3 -2.34 0.54 2.95
C ASP A 3 -0.91 1.12 3.11
N PRO A 4 0.14 0.43 2.65
CA PRO A 4 1.52 0.86 2.84
C PRO A 4 1.88 2.15 2.06
N VAL A 5 1.04 2.57 1.11
CA VAL A 5 1.25 3.78 0.31
C VAL A 5 0.68 5.01 0.98
N CYS A 6 -0.59 4.95 1.40
CA CYS A 6 -1.31 6.11 1.92
C CYS A 6 -1.61 6.05 3.42
N GLY A 7 -1.47 4.89 4.07
CA GLY A 7 -1.70 4.72 5.50
C GLY A 7 -3.16 4.56 5.87
N MET A 8 -4.08 4.49 4.89
CA MET A 8 -5.49 4.25 5.15
C MET A 8 -5.72 2.83 5.64
N GLU A 9 -6.73 2.68 6.50
CA GLU A 9 -7.27 1.38 6.81
C GLU A 9 -7.97 0.78 5.59
N VAL A 10 -7.68 -0.50 5.37
CA VAL A 10 -8.23 -1.34 4.32
C VAL A 10 -8.70 -2.65 4.91
N ASP A 11 -9.73 -3.20 4.28
CA ASP A 11 -10.23 -4.53 4.58
C ASP A 11 -9.65 -5.60 3.65
N GLU A 12 -9.64 -6.83 4.12
CA GLU A 12 -9.23 -8.01 3.35
C GLU A 12 -10.19 -8.36 2.19
N THR A 13 -11.36 -7.71 2.16
CA THR A 13 -12.32 -7.77 1.04
C THR A 13 -11.93 -6.85 -0.10
N SER A 14 -10.90 -6.00 0.06
CA SER A 14 -10.45 -5.10 -0.99
C SER A 14 -10.07 -5.88 -2.25
N LYS A 15 -10.63 -5.43 -3.37
CA LYS A 15 -10.29 -5.94 -4.71
C LYS A 15 -8.88 -5.51 -5.13
N TYR A 16 -8.36 -4.45 -4.52
CA TYR A 16 -7.02 -3.94 -4.80
C TYR A 16 -6.03 -4.62 -3.87
N LYS A 17 -5.45 -5.71 -4.35
CA LYS A 17 -4.40 -6.43 -3.64
C LYS A 17 -3.31 -6.91 -4.58
N THR A 18 -2.13 -7.14 -4.03
CA THR A 18 -0.98 -7.72 -4.74
C THR A 18 -0.18 -8.62 -3.80
N MET A 19 0.55 -9.59 -4.36
CA MET A 19 1.41 -10.48 -3.59
C MET A 19 2.87 -10.06 -3.78
N TYR A 20 3.57 -9.79 -2.69
CA TYR A 20 4.97 -9.38 -2.71
C TYR A 20 5.76 -10.08 -1.60
N LYS A 21 6.87 -10.74 -1.95
CA LYS A 21 7.70 -11.54 -1.02
C LYS A 21 6.89 -12.54 -0.18
N GLY A 22 5.90 -13.19 -0.78
CA GLY A 22 5.04 -14.18 -0.11
C GLY A 22 4.00 -13.60 0.86
N LYS A 23 3.85 -12.26 0.91
CA LYS A 23 2.81 -11.58 1.69
C LYS A 23 1.79 -10.92 0.76
N VAL A 24 0.51 -10.96 1.14
CA VAL A 24 -0.55 -10.24 0.44
C VAL A 24 -0.67 -8.84 1.02
N TYR A 25 -0.55 -7.84 0.16
CA TYR A 25 -0.77 -6.43 0.50
C TYR A 25 -2.07 -5.97 -0.15
N TYR A 26 -2.83 -5.15 0.58
CA TYR A 26 -4.11 -4.64 0.16
C TYR A 26 -4.06 -3.11 0.18
N PHE A 27 -4.83 -2.51 -0.71
CA PHE A 27 -4.77 -1.10 -1.02
C PHE A 27 -6.17 -0.50 -1.03
N CYS A 28 -6.27 0.77 -0.65
CA CYS A 28 -7.55 1.49 -0.64
C CYS A 28 -8.05 1.77 -2.07
N SER A 29 -7.12 1.82 -3.03
CA SER A 29 -7.41 2.19 -4.41
C SER A 29 -6.45 1.52 -5.41
N ASN A 30 -6.87 1.47 -6.67
CA ASN A 30 -6.03 1.02 -7.78
C ASN A 30 -4.76 1.88 -7.94
N MET A 31 -4.82 3.16 -7.60
CA MET A 31 -3.66 4.05 -7.67
C MET A 31 -2.60 3.62 -6.63
N CYS A 32 -3.00 3.39 -5.37
CA CYS A 32 -2.07 2.94 -4.33
C CYS A 32 -1.45 1.59 -4.68
N LYS A 33 -2.24 0.65 -5.22
CA LYS A 33 -1.70 -0.62 -5.74
C LYS A 33 -0.63 -0.38 -6.81
N LYS A 34 -0.91 0.45 -7.83
CA LYS A 34 0.03 0.72 -8.92
C LYS A 34 1.32 1.39 -8.44
N GLU A 35 1.21 2.34 -7.52
CA GLU A 35 2.39 3.00 -6.92
C GLU A 35 3.22 1.99 -6.14
N PHE A 36 2.60 1.16 -5.32
CA PHE A 36 3.28 0.07 -4.62
C PHE A 36 3.95 -0.90 -5.58
N GLU A 37 3.31 -1.29 -6.69
CA GLU A 37 3.90 -2.22 -7.67
C GLU A 37 5.12 -1.62 -8.41
N LYS A 38 5.23 -0.29 -8.51
CA LYS A 38 6.40 0.36 -9.10
C LYS A 38 7.64 0.28 -8.20
N ASP A 39 7.45 0.49 -6.90
CA ASP A 39 8.57 0.52 -5.94
C ASP A 39 8.16 -0.01 -4.56
N PRO A 40 7.87 -1.33 -4.44
CA PRO A 40 7.31 -1.90 -3.22
C PRO A 40 8.29 -1.81 -2.04
N GLU A 41 9.59 -1.91 -2.30
CA GLU A 41 10.60 -1.79 -1.24
C GLU A 41 10.61 -0.41 -0.60
N LYS A 42 10.39 0.65 -1.38
CA LYS A 42 10.28 2.01 -0.87
C LYS A 42 9.13 2.16 0.11
N TYR A 43 7.91 1.75 -0.26
CA TYR A 43 6.74 1.88 0.62
C TYR A 43 6.84 0.97 1.85
N LEU A 44 7.53 -0.18 1.74
CA LEU A 44 7.79 -1.04 2.89
C LEU A 44 8.87 -0.50 3.84
N LYS A 45 9.77 0.37 3.37
CA LYS A 45 10.84 0.99 4.18
C LYS A 45 10.44 2.35 4.74
N GLU A 46 9.89 3.22 3.91
CA GLU A 46 9.56 4.61 4.25
C GLU A 46 8.16 4.74 4.90
N GLY A 47 7.29 3.75 4.72
CA GLY A 47 5.91 3.83 5.21
C GLY A 47 5.03 4.79 4.38
N PRO A 48 3.82 5.10 4.87
CA PRO A 48 2.83 5.83 4.09
C PRO A 48 3.26 7.28 3.80
N LYS A 49 3.36 7.62 2.52
CA LYS A 49 3.72 8.97 2.02
C LYS A 49 2.61 10.01 2.15
N GLY A 50 1.43 9.59 2.62
CA GLY A 50 0.21 10.40 2.64
C GLY A 50 0.15 11.48 3.73
N MET A 51 1.10 11.50 4.66
CA MET A 51 1.25 12.63 5.59
C MET A 51 2.36 13.56 5.06
N PRO A 52 2.02 14.65 4.34
CA PRO A 52 2.98 15.74 4.22
C PRO A 52 3.28 16.20 5.65
N ASN A 53 4.53 16.08 6.08
CA ASN A 53 5.02 16.86 7.21
C ASN A 53 4.75 18.33 6.86
N MET A 54 3.82 18.94 7.59
CA MET A 54 3.57 20.38 7.59
C MET A 54 4.61 21.06 8.48
#